data_AF-A0A8H8D517-F1
#
_entry.id   AF-A0A8H8D517-F1
#
_cell.length_a   1.000
_cell.length_b   1.000
_cell.length_c   1.000
_cell.angle_alpha   90.00
_cell.angle_beta   90.00
_cell.angle_gamma   90.00
#
_symmetry.space_group_name_H-M   'P 1'
#
loop_
_entity.id
_entity.type
_entity.pdbx_description
1 polymer ?
#
loop_
_entity_poly.entity_id
_entity_poly.type
_entity_poly.pdbx_seq_one_letter_code
_entity_poly.pdbx_strand_id
1 'polypeptide(L)'
;MLVVARRASAFSIDVMVVVRLLSERFLGDPKFANDKRDMIQPFHVGPRNCLGRNLAYAEMRLILARLIYNFDMKLAPESANWMRKQRVFLFYTKPALNVYMTPVKR
;
A
#
# COMPACT_ATOMS: atom_id res chain seq x y z
N MET A 1 17.34 27.10 4.41
CA MET A 1 18.67 26.88 5.02
C MET A 1 18.57 25.61 5.84
N LEU A 2 19.46 24.66 5.58
CA LEU A 2 19.46 23.26 6.06
C LEU A 2 19.19 23.09 7.56
N VAL A 3 18.39 22.08 7.93
CA VAL A 3 18.55 21.38 9.21
C VAL A 3 18.88 19.93 8.89
N VAL A 4 20.17 19.62 9.02
CA VAL A 4 20.74 18.27 9.01
C VAL A 4 20.52 17.67 10.41
N ALA A 5 19.72 16.62 10.53
CA ALA A 5 19.66 15.82 11.74
C ALA A 5 20.53 14.56 11.56
N ARG A 6 21.72 14.57 12.15
CA ARG A 6 22.63 13.41 12.22
C ARG A 6 22.14 12.41 13.28
N ARG A 7 22.00 11.15 12.82
CA ARG A 7 22.30 9.86 13.47
C ARG A 7 22.22 9.77 15.01
N ALA A 8 21.29 8.95 15.49
CA ALA A 8 21.46 8.19 16.74
C ALA A 8 21.16 6.72 16.45
N SER A 9 22.13 5.87 16.76
CA SER A 9 22.10 4.41 16.73
C SER A 9 21.31 3.87 17.92
N ALA A 10 20.30 3.05 17.68
CA ALA A 10 19.87 2.03 18.63
C ALA A 10 19.04 0.98 17.87
N PHE A 11 19.54 -0.25 17.91
CA PHE A 11 18.89 -1.47 17.47
C PHE A 11 17.50 -1.58 18.13
N SER A 12 16.45 -1.29 17.37
CA SER A 12 15.07 -1.61 17.72
C SER A 12 14.53 -2.36 16.52
N ILE A 13 13.95 -3.53 16.77
CA ILE A 13 13.34 -4.37 15.76
C ILE A 13 12.26 -3.53 15.07
N ASP A 14 12.58 -2.97 13.91
CA ASP A 14 11.70 -2.13 13.13
C ASP A 14 10.57 -2.99 12.55
N VAL A 15 9.51 -3.17 13.33
CA VAL A 15 8.15 -3.43 12.82
C VAL A 15 7.61 -2.14 12.17
N MET A 16 8.47 -1.41 11.45
CA MET A 16 8.23 -0.02 11.03
C MET A 16 8.74 0.25 9.61
N VAL A 17 8.32 -0.56 8.63
CA VAL A 17 8.50 -0.24 7.19
C VAL A 17 7.21 -0.42 6.37
N VAL A 18 6.09 -0.89 6.94
CA VAL A 18 4.85 -1.15 6.16
C VAL A 18 4.00 0.11 5.90
N VAL A 19 4.38 1.28 6.44
CA VAL A 19 3.53 2.48 6.37
C VAL A 19 3.82 3.37 5.14
N ARG A 20 4.95 3.18 4.44
CA ARG A 20 5.33 4.01 3.27
C ARG A 20 5.30 3.19 1.98
N LEU A 21 4.42 3.58 1.06
CA LEU A 21 4.38 3.02 -0.30
C LEU A 21 5.59 3.51 -1.11
N LEU A 22 6.54 2.61 -1.37
CA LEU A 22 7.69 2.83 -2.24
C LEU A 22 7.59 1.87 -3.43
N SER A 23 7.02 2.34 -4.55
CA SER A 23 6.85 1.52 -5.76
C SER A 23 8.20 1.12 -6.38
N GLU A 24 9.18 2.02 -6.35
CA GLU A 24 10.54 1.85 -6.90
C GLU A 24 11.23 0.56 -6.42
N ARG A 25 10.91 0.10 -5.21
CA ARG A 25 11.38 -1.17 -4.63
C ARG A 25 11.13 -2.37 -5.57
N PHE A 26 10.02 -2.36 -6.30
CA PHE A 26 9.61 -3.44 -7.19
C PHE A 26 10.01 -3.21 -8.66
N LEU A 27 10.57 -2.03 -8.98
CA LEU A 27 10.96 -1.65 -10.35
C LEU A 27 12.44 -1.94 -10.67
N GLY A 28 13.21 -2.50 -9.74
CA GLY A 28 14.60 -2.92 -9.98
C GLY A 28 15.66 -1.85 -9.73
N ASP A 29 15.34 -0.82 -8.94
CA ASP A 29 16.32 0.21 -8.52
C ASP A 29 17.48 -0.43 -7.72
N PRO A 30 18.76 -0.16 -8.07
CA PRO A 30 19.95 -0.65 -7.37
C PRO A 30 19.94 -0.42 -5.86
N LYS A 31 19.27 0.65 -5.40
CA LYS A 31 19.11 0.97 -3.97
C LYS A 31 18.44 -0.15 -3.17
N PHE A 32 17.61 -0.96 -3.83
CA PHE A 32 16.87 -2.08 -3.22
C PHE A 32 17.37 -3.45 -3.70
N ALA A 33 18.60 -3.55 -4.23
CA ALA A 33 19.15 -4.80 -4.75
C ALA A 33 19.28 -5.89 -3.67
N ASN A 34 19.62 -5.50 -2.43
CA ASN A 34 19.79 -6.42 -1.30
C ASN A 34 18.49 -6.60 -0.46
N ASP A 35 17.36 -6.13 -0.97
CA ASP A 35 16.09 -6.19 -0.24
C ASP A 35 15.47 -7.59 -0.26
N LYS A 36 15.02 -8.08 0.91
CA LYS A 36 14.43 -9.41 1.07
C LYS A 36 12.95 -9.40 0.68
N ARG A 37 12.69 -9.48 -0.62
CA ARG A 37 11.33 -9.45 -1.20
C ARG A 37 10.47 -10.64 -0.77
N ASP A 38 11.09 -11.79 -0.51
CA ASP A 38 10.40 -13.03 -0.10
C ASP A 38 9.75 -12.96 1.29
N MET A 39 10.03 -11.92 2.08
CA MET A 39 9.36 -11.70 3.38
C MET A 39 7.92 -11.16 3.21
N ILE A 40 7.55 -10.68 2.02
CA ILE A 40 6.20 -10.18 1.74
C ILE A 40 5.32 -11.37 1.35
N GLN A 41 4.51 -11.85 2.31
CA GLN A 41 3.64 -13.01 2.11
C GLN A 41 2.15 -12.69 2.37
N PRO A 42 1.53 -11.79 1.58
CA PRO A 42 0.15 -11.34 1.78
C PRO A 42 -0.89 -12.45 1.61
N PHE A 43 -0.54 -13.51 0.87
CA PHE A 43 -1.40 -14.67 0.60
C PHE A 43 -0.93 -15.94 1.31
N HIS A 44 -0.08 -15.79 2.34
CA HIS A 44 0.59 -16.89 3.03
C HIS A 44 1.49 -17.75 2.12
N VAL A 45 2.26 -18.64 2.75
CA VAL A 45 3.14 -19.62 2.08
C VAL A 45 2.88 -21.04 2.60
N GLY A 46 3.30 -22.04 1.83
CA GLY A 46 3.14 -23.46 2.19
C GLY A 46 1.79 -24.06 1.78
N PRO A 47 1.43 -25.23 2.33
CA PRO A 47 0.26 -26.00 1.90
C PRO A 47 -1.09 -25.32 2.23
N ARG A 48 -1.09 -24.30 3.11
CA ARG A 48 -2.26 -23.49 3.43
C ARG A 48 -2.20 -22.08 2.82
N ASN A 49 -1.46 -21.92 1.73
CA ASN A 49 -1.48 -20.66 0.99
C ASN A 49 -2.86 -20.41 0.34
N CYS A 50 -3.12 -19.16 -0.02
CA CYS A 50 -4.37 -18.81 -0.67
C CYS A 50 -4.42 -19.40 -2.09
N LEU A 51 -5.31 -20.38 -2.29
CA LEU A 51 -5.60 -20.93 -3.62
C LEU A 51 -6.07 -19.84 -4.60
N GLY A 52 -6.78 -18.84 -4.09
CA GLY A 52 -7.29 -17.69 -4.84
C GLY A 52 -6.24 -16.61 -5.15
N ARG A 53 -4.95 -16.80 -4.84
CA ARG A 53 -3.91 -15.77 -5.07
C ARG A 53 -3.90 -15.23 -6.49
N ASN A 54 -3.98 -16.11 -7.48
CA ASN A 54 -3.94 -15.71 -8.90
C ASN A 54 -5.20 -14.93 -9.29
N LEU A 55 -6.37 -15.38 -8.82
CA LEU A 55 -7.65 -14.70 -9.04
C LEU A 55 -7.64 -13.31 -8.40
N ALA A 56 -7.21 -13.20 -7.14
CA ALA A 56 -7.12 -11.93 -6.43
C ALA A 56 -6.22 -10.92 -7.17
N TYR A 57 -5.07 -11.35 -7.68
CA TYR A 57 -4.22 -10.48 -8.48
C TYR A 57 -4.87 -10.04 -9.79
N ALA A 58 -5.58 -10.95 -10.49
CA ALA A 58 -6.29 -10.62 -11.71
C ALA A 58 -7.39 -9.58 -11.45
N GLU A 59 -8.22 -9.82 -10.43
CA GLU A 59 -9.30 -8.91 -10.05
C GLU A 59 -8.78 -7.54 -9.60
N MET A 60 -7.78 -7.50 -8.73
CA MET A 60 -7.18 -6.23 -8.28
C MET A 60 -6.64 -5.41 -9.45
N ARG A 61 -5.96 -6.05 -10.40
CA ARG A 61 -5.44 -5.38 -11.60
C ARG A 61 -6.56 -4.88 -12.50
N LEU A 62 -7.60 -5.70 -12.72
CA LEU A 62 -8.73 -5.34 -13.57
C LEU A 62 -9.50 -4.16 -12.98
N ILE A 63 -9.83 -4.22 -11.68
CA ILE A 63 -10.57 -3.16 -10.98
C ILE A 63 -9.78 -1.85 -11.03
N LEU A 64 -8.49 -1.90 -10.68
CA LEU A 64 -7.63 -0.71 -10.71
C LEU A 64 -7.52 -0.11 -12.12
N ALA A 65 -7.31 -0.96 -13.13
CA ALA A 65 -7.23 -0.52 -14.52
C ALA A 65 -8.54 0.16 -14.97
N ARG A 66 -9.70 -0.42 -14.65
CA ARG A 66 -11.00 0.17 -15.02
C ARG A 66 -11.25 1.49 -14.29
N LEU A 67 -10.89 1.59 -13.01
CA LEU A 67 -11.07 2.84 -12.25
C LEU A 67 -10.23 3.97 -12.83
N ILE A 68 -8.92 3.75 -13.00
CA ILE A 68 -8.00 4.77 -13.53
C ILE A 68 -8.32 5.13 -14.97
N TYR A 69 -8.77 4.16 -15.77
CA TYR A 69 -9.05 4.39 -17.18
C TYR A 69 -10.32 5.23 -17.40
N ASN A 70 -11.35 5.05 -16.57
CA ASN A 70 -12.66 5.66 -16.78
C ASN A 70 -12.93 6.90 -15.90
N PHE A 71 -12.25 7.06 -14.77
CA PHE A 71 -12.56 8.10 -13.78
C PHE A 71 -11.33 8.90 -13.36
N ASP A 72 -11.48 10.23 -13.26
CA ASP A 72 -10.60 11.08 -12.47
C ASP A 72 -11.10 11.10 -11.02
N MET A 73 -10.22 10.75 -10.09
CA MET A 73 -10.55 10.47 -8.68
C MET A 73 -9.86 11.47 -7.76
N LYS A 74 -10.64 12.15 -6.90
CA LYS A 74 -10.14 13.09 -5.90
C LYS A 74 -10.58 12.68 -4.50
N LEU A 75 -9.63 12.61 -3.57
CA LEU A 75 -9.90 12.27 -2.17
C LEU A 75 -10.69 13.39 -1.50
N ALA A 76 -11.77 13.05 -0.79
CA ALA A 76 -12.53 14.03 -0.04
C ALA A 76 -11.73 14.53 1.19
N PRO A 77 -11.77 15.83 1.53
CA PRO A 77 -10.94 16.42 2.59
C PRO A 77 -11.06 15.72 3.95
N GLU A 78 -12.26 15.25 4.30
CA GLU A 78 -12.54 14.53 5.55
C GLU A 78 -11.78 13.20 5.65
N SER A 79 -11.42 12.63 4.50
CA SER A 79 -10.75 11.34 4.35
C SER A 79 -9.23 11.46 4.24
N ALA A 80 -8.64 12.65 4.30
CA ALA A 80 -7.19 12.85 4.15
C ALA A 80 -6.34 12.04 5.17
N ASN A 81 -6.83 11.90 6.41
CA ASN A 81 -6.14 11.17 7.48
C ASN A 81 -6.75 9.76 7.73
N TRP A 82 -7.38 9.17 6.73
CA TRP A 82 -8.13 7.92 6.87
C TRP A 82 -7.28 6.76 7.42
N MET A 83 -6.05 6.61 6.95
CA MET A 83 -5.11 5.58 7.42
C MET A 83 -4.78 5.68 8.92
N ARG A 84 -4.75 6.91 9.49
CA ARG A 84 -4.49 7.12 10.92
C ARG A 84 -5.74 6.93 11.78
N LYS A 85 -6.93 7.11 11.19
CA LYS A 85 -8.23 6.91 11.86
C LYS A 85 -8.61 5.43 11.97
N GLN A 86 -7.93 4.56 11.22
CA GLN A 86 -8.11 3.12 11.26
C GLN A 86 -7.52 2.51 12.55
N ARG A 87 -8.36 2.34 13.57
CA ARG A 87 -8.05 1.52 14.75
C ARG A 87 -8.16 0.03 14.39
N VAL A 88 -7.15 -0.53 13.73
CA VAL A 88 -7.23 -1.93 13.25
C VAL A 88 -6.56 -2.86 14.24
N PHE A 89 -7.36 -3.63 14.96
CA PHE A 89 -6.88 -4.67 15.87
C PHE A 89 -6.98 -6.09 15.34
N LEU A 90 -7.79 -6.38 14.32
CA LEU A 90 -7.76 -7.59 13.47
C LEU A 90 -9.01 -7.67 12.58
N PHE A 91 -10.16 -7.07 12.96
CA PHE A 91 -11.40 -7.07 12.16
C PHE A 91 -12.34 -5.86 12.43
N TYR A 92 -12.99 -5.38 11.35
CA TYR A 92 -14.35 -4.83 11.28
C TYR A 92 -14.76 -3.40 11.71
N THR A 93 -13.88 -2.39 11.72
CA THR A 93 -14.38 -1.01 11.57
C THR A 93 -13.42 -0.14 10.75
N LYS A 94 -13.58 -0.17 9.43
CA LYS A 94 -12.95 0.82 8.55
C LYS A 94 -13.87 2.04 8.49
N PRO A 95 -13.40 3.26 8.79
CA PRO A 95 -14.20 4.46 8.57
C PRO A 95 -14.51 4.61 7.08
N ALA A 96 -15.51 5.41 6.72
CA ALA A 96 -15.81 5.70 5.31
C ALA A 96 -14.59 6.36 4.63
N LEU A 97 -14.24 5.90 3.42
CA LEU A 97 -13.22 6.50 2.55
C LEU A 97 -13.94 7.14 1.36
N ASN A 98 -14.27 8.41 1.49
CA ASN A 98 -15.02 9.13 0.47
C ASN A 98 -14.09 9.63 -0.63
N VAL A 99 -14.46 9.37 -1.89
CA VAL A 99 -13.70 9.76 -3.08
C VAL A 99 -14.68 10.34 -4.09
N TYR A 100 -14.39 11.53 -4.61
CA TYR A 100 -15.12 12.11 -5.73
C TYR A 100 -14.62 11.49 -7.02
N MET A 101 -15.53 10.91 -7.80
CA MET A 101 -15.22 10.29 -9.09
C MET A 101 -15.89 11.07 -10.20
N THR A 102 -15.11 11.53 -11.18
CA THR A 102 -15.62 12.22 -12.38
C THR A 102 -15.32 11.39 -13.62
N PRO A 103 -16.31 11.08 -14.46
CA PRO A 103 -16.07 10.28 -15.67
C PRO A 103 -15.21 11.07 -16.65
N VAL A 104 -14.15 10.43 -17.16
CA VAL A 104 -13.27 11.03 -18.16
C VAL A 104 -13.95 10.92 -19.53
N LYS A 105 -14.27 12.06 -20.15
CA LYS A 105 -14.70 12.09 -21.55
C LYS A 105 -13.50 11.79 -22.45
N ARG A 106 -13.67 10.86 -23.38
CA ARG A 106 -12.69 10.49 -24.39
C ARG A 106 -13.24 10.74 -25.78
#